data_AF-A0A1X0YFQ3-F1
#
_entry.id   AF-A0A1X0YFQ3-F1
#
_cell.length_a   1.000
_cell.length_b   1.000
_cell.length_c   1.000
_cell.angle_alpha   90.00
_cell.angle_beta   90.00
_cell.angle_gamma   90.00
#
_symmetry.space_group_name_H-M   'P 1'
#
loop_
_entity.id
_entity.type
_entity.pdbx_description
1 polymer ?
#
loop_
_entity_poly.entity_id
_entity_poly.type
_entity_poly.pdbx_seq_one_letter_code
_entity_poly.pdbx_strand_id
1 'polypeptide(L)'
;MSREASAFEALFEVLDATEADRVTARYAPLADAVRALIDATIRTDADEDVVTAARGAIEDVTAMLRQRARPAGVSFRVDGRPLPLSNAVVGPCNPVAPPLTVQHEDGGRCHSEFVLGLAYEGPPGLVHGGVSALVLDHMLGEAASEGLAKARFTGTISVKYLRGTPLGPLRCDAWIDRTEGVKVFAMGTISDAEGVTVEAEGVFIEPAWARAAR
;
A
#
# COMPACT_ATOMS: atom_id res chain seq x y z
N MET A 1 15.43 -17.07 -21.63
CA MET A 1 14.42 -16.36 -20.81
C MET A 1 13.06 -16.98 -21.13
N SER A 2 12.32 -17.47 -20.14
CA SER A 2 11.01 -18.11 -20.39
C SER A 2 9.98 -17.06 -20.80
N ARG A 3 8.97 -17.47 -21.58
CA ARG A 3 7.89 -16.60 -22.09
C ARG A 3 7.10 -15.90 -20.97
N GLU A 4 7.12 -16.46 -19.76
CA GLU A 4 6.44 -15.93 -18.57
C GLU A 4 7.29 -14.90 -17.80
N ALA A 5 8.61 -15.07 -17.71
CA ALA A 5 9.50 -14.05 -17.14
C ALA A 5 9.48 -12.76 -17.97
N SER A 6 9.43 -12.91 -19.31
CA SER A 6 9.22 -11.82 -20.26
C SER A 6 7.85 -11.15 -20.12
N ALA A 7 6.83 -11.86 -19.63
CA ALA A 7 5.50 -11.30 -19.42
C ALA A 7 5.41 -10.46 -18.14
N PHE A 8 6.12 -10.83 -17.07
CA PHE A 8 6.24 -10.01 -15.87
C PHE A 8 7.06 -8.74 -16.13
N GLU A 9 8.14 -8.84 -16.92
CA GLU A 9 8.91 -7.66 -17.34
C GLU A 9 8.11 -6.70 -18.24
N ALA A 10 7.22 -7.22 -19.08
CA ALA A 10 6.37 -6.42 -19.98
C ALA A 10 5.23 -5.65 -19.29
N LEU A 11 4.98 -5.88 -18.00
CA LEU A 11 3.98 -5.15 -17.20
C LEU A 11 4.51 -3.81 -16.65
N PHE A 12 5.82 -3.58 -16.75
CA PHE A 12 6.46 -2.40 -16.18
C PHE A 12 7.00 -1.47 -17.26
N GLU A 13 6.50 -0.24 -17.29
CA GLU A 13 7.13 0.85 -18.04
C GLU A 13 8.37 1.32 -17.28
N VAL A 14 9.51 1.38 -17.98
CA VAL A 14 10.76 1.88 -17.41
C VAL A 14 10.73 3.41 -17.42
N LEU A 15 10.82 4.00 -16.23
CA LEU A 15 11.07 5.44 -16.04
C LEU A 15 12.50 5.62 -15.54
N ASP A 16 13.18 6.67 -15.99
CA ASP A 16 14.36 7.12 -15.28
C ASP A 16 13.97 7.79 -13.94
N ALA A 17 14.93 7.91 -13.02
CA ALA A 17 14.68 8.46 -11.69
C ALA A 17 14.15 9.90 -11.72
N THR A 18 14.60 10.71 -12.68
CA THR A 18 14.16 12.11 -12.80
C THR A 18 12.69 12.20 -13.22
N GLU A 19 12.28 11.35 -14.16
CA GLU A 19 10.89 11.27 -14.61
C GLU A 19 9.97 10.70 -13.53
N ALA A 20 10.46 9.72 -12.75
CA ALA A 20 9.72 9.18 -11.61
C ALA A 20 9.48 10.23 -10.52
N ASP A 21 10.49 11.02 -10.17
CA ASP A 21 10.38 12.14 -9.23
C ASP A 21 9.40 13.18 -9.76
N ARG A 22 9.51 13.54 -11.04
CA ARG A 22 8.61 14.51 -11.69
C ARG A 22 7.15 14.04 -11.67
N VAL A 23 6.92 12.78 -12.01
CA VAL A 23 5.58 12.18 -11.98
C VAL A 23 5.02 12.16 -10.56
N THR A 24 5.81 11.73 -9.58
CA THR A 24 5.39 11.68 -8.17
C THR A 24 5.07 13.08 -7.65
N ALA A 25 5.97 14.05 -7.85
CA ALA A 25 5.77 15.45 -7.45
C ALA A 25 4.54 16.09 -8.10
N ARG A 26 4.15 15.64 -9.29
CA ARG A 26 2.95 16.12 -9.98
C ARG A 26 1.65 15.51 -9.45
N TYR A 27 1.62 14.20 -9.20
CA TYR A 27 0.37 13.48 -8.91
C TYR A 27 0.14 13.20 -7.43
N ALA A 28 1.18 13.14 -6.59
CA ALA A 28 1.01 12.97 -5.15
C ALA A 28 0.22 14.13 -4.50
N PRO A 29 0.49 15.42 -4.82
CA PRO A 29 -0.31 16.52 -4.27
C PRO A 29 -1.78 16.48 -4.69
N LEU A 30 -2.07 15.95 -5.89
CA LEU A 30 -3.45 15.72 -6.33
C LEU A 30 -4.12 14.64 -5.47
N ALA A 31 -3.42 13.54 -5.18
CA ALA A 31 -3.93 12.51 -4.27
C ALA A 31 -4.12 13.05 -2.85
N ASP A 32 -3.25 13.92 -2.35
CA ASP A 32 -3.41 14.59 -1.05
C ASP A 32 -4.66 15.47 -1.00
N ALA A 33 -4.93 16.23 -2.06
CA ALA A 33 -6.18 17.00 -2.16
C ALA A 33 -7.42 16.09 -2.13
N VAL A 34 -7.36 14.92 -2.77
CA VAL A 34 -8.45 13.93 -2.71
C VAL A 34 -8.55 13.28 -1.32
N ARG A 35 -7.45 13.02 -0.61
CA ARG A 35 -7.47 12.54 0.78
C ARG A 35 -8.16 13.53 1.71
N ALA A 36 -7.87 14.83 1.56
CA ALA A 36 -8.56 15.88 2.30
C ALA A 36 -10.07 15.93 1.96
N LEU A 37 -10.43 15.73 0.69
CA LEU A 37 -11.82 15.65 0.26
C LEU A 37 -12.55 14.41 0.85
N ILE A 38 -11.89 13.25 0.91
CA ILE A 38 -12.46 12.04 1.53
C ILE A 38 -12.81 12.32 2.99
N ASP A 39 -11.87 12.88 3.75
CA ASP A 39 -12.08 13.22 5.15
C ASP A 39 -13.20 14.28 5.33
N ALA A 40 -13.24 15.32 4.49
CA ALA A 40 -14.30 16.31 4.53
C ALA A 40 -15.67 15.70 4.20
N THR A 41 -15.74 14.77 3.24
CA THR A 41 -16.98 14.09 2.84
C THR A 41 -17.53 13.21 3.95
N ILE A 42 -16.66 12.58 4.75
CA ILE A 42 -17.06 11.75 5.90
C ILE A 42 -17.67 12.62 7.01
N ARG A 43 -17.19 13.84 7.20
CA ARG A 43 -17.52 14.67 8.38
C ARG A 43 -18.54 15.77 8.15
N THR A 44 -18.86 16.08 6.89
CA THR A 44 -19.69 17.25 6.56
C THR A 44 -21.12 17.11 7.07
N ASP A 45 -21.65 18.21 7.61
CA ASP A 45 -23.08 18.43 7.93
C ASP A 45 -23.58 19.68 7.19
N ALA A 46 -23.05 19.91 5.98
CA ALA A 46 -23.37 21.08 5.18
C ALA A 46 -24.76 20.99 4.53
N ASP A 47 -25.39 22.16 4.31
CA ASP A 47 -26.71 22.27 3.69
C ASP A 47 -26.74 21.80 2.23
N GLU A 48 -27.95 21.52 1.72
CA GLU A 48 -28.21 20.95 0.39
C GLU A 48 -27.56 21.73 -0.76
N ASP A 49 -27.58 23.07 -0.71
CA ASP A 49 -26.98 23.94 -1.72
C ASP A 49 -25.46 23.73 -1.80
N VAL A 50 -24.79 23.60 -0.65
CA VAL A 50 -23.35 23.38 -0.56
C VAL A 50 -23.00 21.98 -1.08
N VAL A 51 -23.76 20.96 -0.69
CA VAL A 51 -23.57 19.58 -1.16
C VAL A 51 -23.74 19.49 -2.68
N THR A 52 -24.74 20.17 -3.23
CA THR A 52 -25.00 20.20 -4.67
C THR A 52 -23.87 20.89 -5.44
N ALA A 53 -23.39 22.04 -4.96
CA ALA A 53 -22.26 22.75 -5.57
C ALA A 53 -20.96 21.93 -5.51
N ALA A 54 -20.67 21.30 -4.36
CA ALA A 54 -19.50 20.46 -4.18
C ALA A 54 -19.53 19.24 -5.13
N ARG A 55 -20.68 18.57 -5.25
CA ARG A 55 -20.85 17.45 -6.19
C ARG A 55 -20.55 17.86 -7.63
N GLY A 56 -21.11 18.98 -8.09
CA GLY A 56 -20.87 19.49 -9.44
C GLY A 56 -19.38 19.77 -9.69
N ALA A 57 -18.70 20.42 -8.75
CA ALA A 57 -17.26 20.70 -8.87
C ALA A 57 -16.41 19.42 -8.93
N ILE A 58 -16.76 18.39 -8.14
CA ILE A 58 -16.08 17.10 -8.16
C ILE A 58 -16.29 16.38 -9.50
N GLU A 59 -17.50 16.43 -10.05
CA GLU A 59 -17.82 15.86 -11.36
C GLU A 59 -17.02 16.55 -12.48
N ASP A 60 -16.94 17.88 -12.47
CA ASP A 60 -16.17 18.67 -13.44
C ASP A 60 -14.67 18.37 -13.38
N VAL A 61 -14.09 18.35 -12.17
CA VAL A 61 -12.68 17.98 -11.97
C VAL A 61 -12.42 16.54 -12.44
N THR A 62 -13.33 15.62 -12.13
CA THR A 62 -13.23 14.22 -12.58
C THR A 62 -13.27 14.11 -14.10
N ALA A 63 -14.17 14.86 -14.76
CA ALA A 63 -14.25 14.90 -16.22
C ALA A 63 -12.95 15.47 -16.84
N MET A 64 -12.39 16.52 -16.25
CA MET A 64 -11.11 17.11 -16.68
C MET A 64 -9.96 16.09 -16.60
N LEU A 65 -9.82 15.38 -15.48
CA LEU A 65 -8.76 14.38 -15.30
C LEU A 65 -8.89 13.19 -16.27
N ARG A 66 -10.12 12.80 -16.62
CA ARG A 66 -10.39 11.68 -17.55
C ARG A 66 -10.05 11.97 -19.01
N GLN A 67 -9.84 13.24 -19.39
CA GLN A 67 -9.46 13.58 -20.77
C GLN A 67 -8.14 12.93 -21.22
N ARG A 68 -7.23 12.64 -20.28
CA ARG A 68 -5.97 11.93 -20.52
C ARG A 68 -5.69 10.95 -19.39
N ALA A 69 -6.18 9.72 -19.55
CA ALA A 69 -5.95 8.63 -18.61
C ALA A 69 -4.84 7.68 -19.09
N ARG A 70 -4.07 7.12 -18.15
CA ARG A 70 -3.17 6.00 -18.42
C ARG A 70 -4.00 4.73 -18.64
N PRO A 71 -3.56 3.78 -19.49
CA PRO A 71 -4.22 2.49 -19.59
C PRO A 71 -4.13 1.72 -18.27
N ALA A 72 -5.12 0.86 -18.01
CA ALA A 72 -5.12 0.00 -16.83
C ALA A 72 -3.97 -1.01 -16.89
N GLY A 73 -3.43 -1.40 -15.73
CA GLY A 73 -2.39 -2.42 -15.62
C GLY A 73 -0.95 -1.94 -15.85
N VAL A 74 -0.72 -0.65 -16.08
CA VAL A 74 0.64 -0.10 -16.15
C VAL A 74 1.21 0.06 -14.74
N SER A 75 2.34 -0.61 -14.48
CA SER A 75 3.19 -0.36 -13.32
C SER A 75 4.51 0.26 -13.78
N PHE A 76 5.22 0.97 -12.91
CA PHE A 76 6.49 1.62 -13.28
C PHE A 76 7.67 0.92 -12.64
N ARG A 77 8.84 1.04 -13.27
CA ARG A 77 10.13 0.66 -12.69
C ARG A 77 11.14 1.80 -12.82
N VAL A 78 11.95 1.98 -11.79
CA VAL A 78 13.07 2.93 -11.73
C VAL A 78 14.28 2.16 -11.26
N ASP A 79 15.38 2.17 -12.02
CA ASP A 79 16.63 1.46 -11.69
C ASP A 79 16.41 -0.01 -11.28
N GLY A 80 15.49 -0.70 -11.96
CA GLY A 80 15.13 -2.11 -11.70
C GLY A 80 14.19 -2.34 -10.52
N ARG A 81 13.84 -1.31 -9.75
CA ARG A 81 12.90 -1.38 -8.63
C ARG A 81 11.48 -1.00 -9.05
N PRO A 82 10.43 -1.71 -8.61
CA PRO A 82 9.05 -1.29 -8.83
C PRO A 82 8.79 0.09 -8.21
N LEU A 83 8.11 0.98 -8.93
CA LEU A 83 7.60 2.25 -8.44
C LEU A 83 6.08 2.13 -8.30
N PRO A 84 5.56 1.84 -7.09
CA PRO A 84 4.18 1.46 -6.86
C PRO A 84 3.23 2.68 -6.81
N LEU A 85 3.31 3.62 -7.76
CA LEU A 85 2.61 4.92 -7.71
C LEU A 85 1.12 4.82 -7.34
N SER A 86 0.42 3.84 -7.90
CA SER A 86 -1.02 3.63 -7.71
C SER A 86 -1.35 2.43 -6.80
N ASN A 87 -0.36 1.85 -6.11
CA ASN A 87 -0.57 0.73 -5.20
C ASN A 87 -1.55 1.10 -4.09
N ALA A 88 -2.35 0.13 -3.65
CA ALA A 88 -3.42 0.34 -2.68
C ALA A 88 -2.96 0.54 -1.23
N VAL A 89 -1.66 0.37 -0.94
CA VAL A 89 -1.10 0.46 0.41
C VAL A 89 -0.01 1.52 0.53
N VAL A 90 0.93 1.55 -0.40
CA VAL A 90 2.07 2.51 -0.37
C VAL A 90 2.09 3.47 -1.55
N GLY A 91 1.03 3.48 -2.37
CA GLY A 91 1.00 4.29 -3.59
C GLY A 91 0.79 5.78 -3.29
N PRO A 92 1.80 6.65 -3.49
CA PRO A 92 1.65 8.09 -3.20
C PRO A 92 0.55 8.75 -4.03
N CYS A 93 0.31 8.26 -5.25
CA CYS A 93 -0.71 8.76 -6.16
C CYS A 93 -2.07 8.05 -6.00
N ASN A 94 -2.21 7.12 -5.05
CA ASN A 94 -3.48 6.47 -4.75
C ASN A 94 -4.10 7.08 -3.48
N PRO A 95 -5.19 7.84 -3.56
CA PRO A 95 -5.78 8.49 -2.40
C PRO A 95 -6.42 7.52 -1.39
N VAL A 96 -6.69 6.26 -1.77
CA VAL A 96 -7.15 5.25 -0.80
C VAL A 96 -6.01 4.61 -0.02
N ALA A 97 -4.76 4.72 -0.49
CA ALA A 97 -3.61 4.13 0.18
C ALA A 97 -3.43 4.79 1.55
N PRO A 98 -3.30 4.02 2.64
CA PRO A 98 -2.86 4.58 3.90
C PRO A 98 -1.45 5.16 3.75
N PRO A 99 -1.07 6.16 4.56
CA PRO A 99 0.15 6.93 4.35
C PRO A 99 1.39 6.20 4.90
N LEU A 100 1.64 4.97 4.43
CA LEU A 100 2.78 4.17 4.86
C LEU A 100 4.05 4.56 4.12
N THR A 101 5.13 4.76 4.87
CA THR A 101 6.50 4.84 4.34
C THR A 101 7.32 3.75 5.01
N VAL A 102 7.73 2.76 4.23
CA VAL A 102 8.45 1.59 4.73
C VAL A 102 9.93 1.91 4.89
N GLN A 103 10.47 1.61 6.07
CA GLN A 103 11.90 1.66 6.39
C GLN A 103 12.42 0.23 6.47
N HIS A 104 13.43 -0.11 5.67
CA HIS A 104 14.05 -1.43 5.67
C HIS A 104 15.31 -1.43 6.54
N GLU A 105 15.49 -2.53 7.27
CA GLU A 105 16.66 -2.81 8.11
C GLU A 105 17.37 -4.08 7.59
N ASP A 106 18.59 -4.31 8.07
CA ASP A 106 19.33 -5.52 7.74
C ASP A 106 18.59 -6.79 8.21
N GLY A 107 18.79 -7.89 7.48
CA GLY A 107 18.24 -9.19 7.88
C GLY A 107 16.76 -9.41 7.57
N GLY A 108 16.18 -8.63 6.65
CA GLY A 108 14.78 -8.83 6.19
C GLY A 108 13.75 -8.32 7.20
N ARG A 109 14.11 -7.31 7.99
CA ARG A 109 13.19 -6.59 8.88
C ARG A 109 12.80 -5.27 8.22
N CYS A 110 11.57 -4.83 8.46
CA CYS A 110 11.14 -3.49 8.08
C CYS A 110 10.10 -2.96 9.07
N HIS A 111 9.95 -1.65 9.10
CA HIS A 111 8.95 -0.98 9.91
C HIS A 111 8.36 0.24 9.21
N SER A 112 7.24 0.73 9.71
CA SER A 112 6.58 1.94 9.23
C SER A 112 5.83 2.61 10.39
N GLU A 113 5.94 3.93 10.48
CA GLU A 113 5.17 4.76 11.39
C GLU A 113 4.22 5.62 10.56
N PHE A 114 2.93 5.57 10.89
CA PHE A 114 1.88 6.19 10.08
C PHE A 114 0.70 6.61 10.94
N VAL A 115 -0.20 7.41 10.37
CA VAL A 115 -1.42 7.88 11.03
C VAL A 115 -2.63 7.41 10.24
N LEU A 116 -3.55 6.68 10.87
CA LEU A 116 -4.83 6.31 10.26
C LEU A 116 -5.94 7.20 10.81
N GLY A 117 -6.56 8.00 9.92
CA GLY A 117 -7.72 8.83 10.21
C GLY A 117 -9.06 8.15 9.89
N LEU A 118 -10.14 8.94 9.90
CA LEU A 118 -11.52 8.47 9.72
C LEU A 118 -11.79 7.74 8.40
N ALA A 119 -11.01 8.03 7.36
CA ALA A 119 -11.09 7.30 6.08
C ALA A 119 -10.85 5.78 6.22
N TYR A 120 -10.27 5.34 7.34
CA TYR A 120 -9.93 3.95 7.63
C TYR A 120 -10.71 3.38 8.83
N GLU A 121 -11.70 4.12 9.33
CA GLU A 121 -12.51 3.73 10.48
C GLU A 121 -13.41 2.53 10.14
N GLY A 122 -13.57 1.63 11.09
CA GLY A 122 -14.56 0.55 11.04
C GLY A 122 -15.57 0.73 12.16
N PRO A 123 -15.31 0.15 13.36
CA PRO A 123 -16.03 0.53 14.56
C PRO A 123 -15.72 1.99 14.95
N PRO A 124 -16.62 2.69 15.64
CA PRO A 124 -16.37 4.06 16.11
C PRO A 124 -15.05 4.19 16.89
N GLY A 125 -14.19 5.10 16.46
CA GLY A 125 -12.88 5.40 17.03
C GLY A 125 -11.78 4.37 16.73
N LEU A 126 -12.09 3.31 15.98
CA LEU A 126 -11.18 2.19 15.73
C LEU A 126 -10.93 1.98 14.23
N VAL A 127 -9.70 1.61 13.89
CA VAL A 127 -9.33 1.18 12.54
C VAL A 127 -10.13 -0.06 12.16
N HIS A 128 -10.66 -0.09 10.93
CA HIS A 128 -11.32 -1.27 10.40
C HIS A 128 -10.34 -2.44 10.34
N GLY A 129 -10.75 -3.62 10.83
CA GLY A 129 -9.86 -4.80 10.87
C GLY A 129 -9.27 -5.16 9.50
N GLY A 130 -10.08 -5.04 8.44
CA GLY A 130 -9.62 -5.22 7.06
C GLY A 130 -8.52 -4.24 6.61
N VAL A 131 -8.48 -3.01 7.15
CA VAL A 131 -7.37 -2.07 6.88
C VAL A 131 -6.11 -2.50 7.63
N SER A 132 -6.24 -2.99 8.87
CA SER A 132 -5.11 -3.57 9.60
C SER A 132 -4.53 -4.78 8.85
N ALA A 133 -5.39 -5.66 8.33
CA ALA A 133 -4.98 -6.80 7.51
C ALA A 133 -4.30 -6.36 6.19
N LEU A 134 -4.82 -5.32 5.53
CA LEU A 134 -4.23 -4.74 4.32
C LEU A 134 -2.81 -4.22 4.57
N VAL A 135 -2.61 -3.49 5.68
CA VAL A 135 -1.29 -2.99 6.09
C VAL A 135 -0.34 -4.14 6.37
N LEU A 136 -0.78 -5.15 7.14
CA LEU A 136 0.05 -6.30 7.49
C LEU A 136 0.43 -7.13 6.26
N ASP A 137 -0.50 -7.41 5.33
CA ASP A 137 -0.17 -8.13 4.09
C ASP A 137 0.96 -7.45 3.32
N HIS A 138 0.90 -6.12 3.18
CA HIS A 138 1.95 -5.36 2.50
C HIS A 138 3.28 -5.40 3.26
N MET A 139 3.27 -5.12 4.57
CA MET A 139 4.49 -5.08 5.38
C MET A 139 5.18 -6.45 5.47
N LEU A 140 4.41 -7.52 5.60
CA LEU A 140 4.93 -8.88 5.56
C LEU A 140 5.52 -9.22 4.18
N GLY A 141 4.90 -8.75 3.10
CA GLY A 141 5.41 -8.89 1.74
C GLY A 141 6.72 -8.14 1.53
N GLU A 142 6.84 -6.92 2.05
CA GLU A 142 8.07 -6.12 2.06
C GLU A 142 9.22 -6.85 2.77
N ALA A 143 8.96 -7.40 3.97
CA ALA A 143 9.93 -8.19 4.71
C ALA A 143 10.33 -9.46 3.93
N ALA A 144 9.35 -10.25 3.47
CA ALA A 144 9.59 -11.52 2.80
C ALA A 144 10.33 -11.38 1.46
N SER A 145 10.12 -10.27 0.76
CA SER A 145 10.74 -9.97 -0.54
C SER A 145 12.09 -9.25 -0.43
N GLU A 146 12.57 -8.97 0.78
CA GLU A 146 13.77 -8.14 1.02
C GLU A 146 13.66 -6.77 0.31
N GLY A 147 12.55 -6.07 0.51
CA GLY A 147 12.28 -4.79 -0.14
C GLY A 147 12.00 -4.90 -1.63
N LEU A 148 11.12 -5.84 -2.01
CA LEU A 148 10.70 -6.13 -3.39
C LEU A 148 11.83 -6.61 -4.32
N ALA A 149 13.01 -6.96 -3.77
CA ALA A 149 14.14 -7.50 -4.52
C ALA A 149 13.89 -8.94 -5.00
N LYS A 150 13.06 -9.70 -4.28
CA LYS A 150 12.75 -11.11 -4.59
C LYS A 150 11.27 -11.28 -4.88
N ALA A 151 10.96 -12.06 -5.92
CA ALA A 151 9.58 -12.41 -6.26
C ALA A 151 8.98 -13.33 -5.19
N ARG A 152 8.12 -12.76 -4.35
CA ARG A 152 7.45 -13.44 -3.23
C ARG A 152 5.97 -13.06 -3.22
N PHE A 153 5.11 -14.06 -3.41
CA PHE A 153 3.66 -13.86 -3.47
C PHE A 153 3.01 -14.38 -2.20
N THR A 154 2.04 -13.64 -1.65
CA THR A 154 1.26 -14.10 -0.52
C THR A 154 0.56 -15.42 -0.88
N GLY A 155 0.90 -16.49 -0.18
CA GLY A 155 0.19 -17.77 -0.25
C GLY A 155 -0.91 -17.85 0.81
N THR A 156 -0.61 -17.42 2.03
CA THR A 156 -1.58 -17.38 3.14
C THR A 156 -1.17 -16.29 4.11
N ILE A 157 -2.15 -15.60 4.70
CA ILE A 157 -1.97 -14.70 5.84
C ILE A 157 -2.98 -15.08 6.92
N SER A 158 -2.53 -15.15 8.16
CA SER A 158 -3.37 -15.32 9.35
C SER A 158 -3.20 -14.08 10.23
N VAL A 159 -4.30 -13.40 10.52
CA VAL A 159 -4.34 -12.14 11.28
C VAL A 159 -5.11 -12.37 12.56
N LYS A 160 -4.55 -11.94 13.70
CA LYS A 160 -5.16 -12.04 15.01
C LYS A 160 -5.25 -10.66 15.65
N TYR A 161 -6.48 -10.28 15.99
CA TYR A 161 -6.81 -9.00 16.62
C TYR A 161 -6.80 -9.19 18.14
N LEU A 162 -5.81 -8.60 18.80
CA LEU A 162 -5.60 -8.72 20.25
C LEU A 162 -6.42 -7.69 21.03
N ARG A 163 -6.51 -6.47 20.51
CA ARG A 163 -7.31 -5.33 21.03
C ARG A 163 -7.81 -4.50 19.86
N GLY A 164 -8.81 -3.65 20.09
CA GLY A 164 -9.20 -2.62 19.12
C GLY A 164 -8.02 -1.69 18.82
N THR A 165 -7.70 -1.52 17.53
CA THR A 165 -6.66 -0.59 17.08
C THR A 165 -7.26 0.82 17.01
N PRO A 166 -6.82 1.79 17.81
CA PRO A 166 -7.38 3.14 17.75
C PRO A 166 -6.99 3.84 16.44
N LEU A 167 -7.83 4.78 16.00
CA LEU A 167 -7.40 5.78 15.03
C LEU A 167 -6.26 6.63 15.60
N GLY A 168 -5.41 7.17 14.74
CA GLY A 168 -4.26 7.99 15.13
C GLY A 168 -2.91 7.37 14.79
N PRO A 169 -1.83 7.76 15.50
CA PRO A 169 -0.48 7.27 15.26
C PRO A 169 -0.34 5.78 15.58
N LEU A 170 0.23 5.04 14.65
CA LEU A 170 0.47 3.60 14.73
C LEU A 170 1.86 3.26 14.20
N ARG A 171 2.39 2.15 14.68
CA ARG A 171 3.62 1.54 14.17
C ARG A 171 3.34 0.12 13.68
N CYS A 172 3.86 -0.22 12.51
CA CYS A 172 3.90 -1.59 12.03
C CYS A 172 5.35 -2.08 11.91
N ASP A 173 5.61 -3.27 12.44
CA ASP A 173 6.89 -3.97 12.32
C ASP A 173 6.66 -5.29 11.59
N ALA A 174 7.58 -5.69 10.72
CA ALA A 174 7.56 -6.98 10.03
C ALA A 174 8.96 -7.57 9.89
N TRP A 175 9.07 -8.89 9.95
CA TRP A 175 10.34 -9.61 9.86
C TRP A 175 10.16 -11.03 9.32
N ILE A 176 11.24 -11.59 8.79
CA ILE A 176 11.31 -13.02 8.43
C ILE A 176 11.47 -13.84 9.72
N ASP A 177 10.56 -14.79 9.96
CA ASP A 177 10.68 -15.78 11.02
C ASP A 177 11.59 -16.94 10.58
N ARG A 178 11.28 -17.53 9.42
CA ARG A 178 12.05 -18.64 8.85
C ARG A 178 11.84 -18.79 7.35
N THR A 179 12.71 -19.57 6.72
CA THR A 179 12.62 -19.93 5.30
C THR A 179 12.72 -21.45 5.14
N GLU A 180 11.79 -22.04 4.38
CA GLU A 180 11.73 -23.48 4.12
C GLU A 180 11.52 -23.73 2.61
N GLY A 181 12.61 -24.05 1.92
CA GLY A 181 12.59 -24.27 0.47
C GLY A 181 12.06 -23.04 -0.28
N VAL A 182 10.88 -23.17 -0.90
CA VAL A 182 10.24 -22.09 -1.68
C VAL A 182 9.37 -21.16 -0.84
N LYS A 183 9.22 -21.44 0.47
CA LYS A 183 8.37 -20.69 1.39
C LYS A 183 9.21 -19.78 2.27
N VAL A 184 8.78 -18.54 2.44
CA VAL A 184 9.25 -17.61 3.45
C VAL A 184 8.11 -17.36 4.41
N PHE A 185 8.35 -17.55 5.70
CA PHE A 185 7.41 -17.26 6.76
C PHE A 185 7.80 -15.93 7.37
N ALA A 186 6.87 -14.97 7.34
CA ALA A 186 7.07 -13.64 7.91
C ALA A 186 6.07 -13.40 9.03
N MET A 187 6.49 -12.64 10.04
CA MET A 187 5.66 -12.19 11.14
C MET A 187 5.62 -10.68 11.18
N GLY A 188 4.56 -10.13 11.75
CA GLY A 188 4.43 -8.69 11.88
C GLY A 188 3.34 -8.28 12.86
N THR A 189 3.45 -7.05 13.32
CA THR A 189 2.57 -6.46 14.34
C THR A 189 2.17 -5.06 13.98
N ILE A 190 0.94 -4.66 14.33
CA ILE A 190 0.53 -3.25 14.44
C ILE A 190 0.43 -2.92 15.93
N SER A 191 0.96 -1.76 16.31
CA SER A 191 0.97 -1.27 17.68
C SER A 191 0.62 0.21 17.76
N ASP A 192 0.04 0.60 18.89
CA ASP A 192 -0.10 1.99 19.30
C ASP A 192 0.81 2.26 20.52
N ALA A 193 0.59 3.39 21.21
CA ALA A 193 1.37 3.76 22.39
C ALA A 193 1.22 2.79 23.59
N GLU A 194 0.16 1.98 23.64
CA GLU A 194 -0.09 1.00 24.71
C GLU A 194 0.45 -0.39 24.38
N GLY A 195 0.76 -0.66 23.11
CA GLY A 195 1.39 -1.89 22.66
C GLY A 195 0.70 -2.51 21.43
N VAL A 196 0.94 -3.80 21.20
CA VAL A 196 0.44 -4.53 20.02
C VAL A 196 -1.08 -4.67 20.06
N THR A 197 -1.73 -4.29 18.97
CA THR A 197 -3.19 -4.44 18.79
C THR A 197 -3.52 -5.56 17.82
N VAL A 198 -2.66 -5.81 16.83
CA VAL A 198 -2.83 -6.86 15.81
C VAL A 198 -1.51 -7.56 15.55
N GLU A 199 -1.52 -8.88 15.46
CA GLU A 199 -0.38 -9.70 15.00
C GLU A 199 -0.75 -10.50 13.75
N ALA A 200 0.20 -10.77 12.87
CA ALA A 200 0.00 -11.62 11.71
C ALA A 200 1.19 -12.52 11.40
N GLU A 201 0.88 -13.70 10.86
CA GLU A 201 1.83 -14.63 10.24
C GLU A 201 1.45 -14.78 8.76
N GLY A 202 2.44 -14.64 7.88
CA GLY A 202 2.28 -14.78 6.44
C GLY A 202 3.22 -15.83 5.86
N VAL A 203 2.71 -16.60 4.91
CA VAL A 203 3.48 -17.56 4.10
C VAL A 203 3.59 -17.00 2.69
N PHE A 204 4.82 -16.70 2.27
CA PHE A 204 5.14 -16.15 0.96
C PHE A 204 5.85 -17.18 0.09
N ILE A 205 5.41 -17.32 -1.15
CA ILE A 205 5.84 -18.37 -2.07
C ILE A 205 6.69 -17.76 -3.18
N GLU A 206 7.86 -18.36 -3.41
CA GLU A 206 8.64 -18.11 -4.63
C GLU A 206 7.96 -18.79 -5.83
N PRO A 207 7.51 -18.03 -6.84
CA PRO A 207 6.74 -18.59 -7.95
C PRO A 207 7.61 -19.46 -8.86
N ALA A 208 6.98 -20.38 -9.60
CA ALA A 208 7.69 -21.37 -10.41
C ALA A 208 8.68 -20.78 -11.42
N TRP A 209 8.31 -19.67 -12.06
CA TRP A 209 9.15 -19.00 -13.04
C TRP A 209 10.40 -18.38 -12.43
N ALA A 210 10.35 -17.89 -11.18
CA ALA A 210 11.50 -17.30 -10.50
C ALA A 210 12.52 -18.38 -10.11
N ARG A 211 12.04 -19.59 -9.81
CA ARG A 211 12.90 -20.74 -9.50
C ARG A 211 13.67 -21.24 -10.72
N ALA A 212 13.06 -21.15 -11.90
CA ALA A 212 13.65 -21.63 -13.16
C ALA A 212 14.70 -20.68 -13.75
N ALA A 213 14.88 -19.48 -13.18
CA ALA A 213 15.84 -18.48 -13.62
C ALA A 213 17.20 -18.55 -12.88
N ARG A 214 17.38 -19.54 -11.99
CA ARG A 214 18.62 -19.80 -11.26
C ARG A 214 19.54 -20.78 -11.98
#